data_AF-A0A3C0S2N8-F1
#
_entry.id   AF-A0A3C0S2N8-F1
#
_cell.length_a   1.000
_cell.length_b   1.000
_cell.length_c   1.000
_cell.angle_alpha   90.00
_cell.angle_beta   90.00
_cell.angle_gamma   90.00
#
_symmetry.space_group_name_H-M   'P 1'
#
loop_
_entity.id
_entity.type
_entity.pdbx_description
1 polymer ?
#
loop_
_entity_poly.entity_id
_entity_poly.type
_entity_poly.pdbx_seq_one_letter_code
_entity_poly.pdbx_strand_id
1 'polypeptide(L)'
;MAKAQNSDTFVRIKKHIYDDELSGPLPGADKTRSLCNQLRADGTWADIDYSSKSISLWPPGEHLDRLRTLIVAYVSPQSASYQQKLLYDKILLAAQYWANNCFESSNWWHNEIASPKAIGVCLILMKFGKEKIPTTLETPLVELMKRGDPYTKTGANKSDIAMHYFYRALILEDENLLAAAMEQLLFSIQLVNGKEGLQYDFSYLQHGPQLYIAGYGEEFLKGISKVMAYVRETPYAVDQKKLDLFERFLTETYLPIIRSRYIDFNVHGRGISRPNILEKTQETAILQQMKLIDPAKNAVWNKALA
;
A
#
# COMPACT_ATOMS: atom_id res chain seq x y z
N MET A 1 -13.11 1.13 28.94
CA MET A 1 -11.89 1.91 28.64
C MET A 1 -11.08 1.24 27.53
N ALA A 2 -10.69 -0.04 27.63
CA ALA A 2 -9.92 -0.73 26.57
C ALA A 2 -10.59 -0.74 25.17
N LYS A 3 -11.89 -1.07 25.05
CA LYS A 3 -12.59 -1.10 23.75
C LYS A 3 -12.68 0.27 23.05
N ALA A 4 -12.78 1.36 23.82
CA ALA A 4 -12.79 2.73 23.27
C ALA A 4 -11.39 3.13 22.79
N GLN A 5 -10.35 2.77 23.55
CA GLN A 5 -8.95 2.97 23.18
C GLN A 5 -8.53 2.18 21.93
N ASN A 6 -9.13 0.99 21.72
CA ASN A 6 -8.91 0.17 20.54
C ASN A 6 -9.64 0.74 19.30
N SER A 7 -10.87 1.26 19.47
CA SER A 7 -11.59 1.95 18.40
C SER A 7 -10.84 3.20 17.90
N ASP A 8 -10.30 4.02 18.82
CA ASP A 8 -9.48 5.18 18.48
C ASP A 8 -8.18 4.79 17.74
N THR A 9 -7.60 3.63 18.07
CA THR A 9 -6.43 3.08 17.38
C THR A 9 -6.73 2.77 15.92
N PHE A 10 -7.80 2.03 15.64
CA PHE A 10 -8.19 1.72 14.26
C PHE A 10 -8.51 2.97 13.45
N VAL A 11 -9.20 3.95 14.05
CA VAL A 11 -9.49 5.24 13.41
C VAL A 11 -8.21 5.99 13.05
N ARG A 12 -7.25 6.06 13.97
CA ARG A 12 -5.96 6.73 13.73
C ARG A 12 -5.18 6.07 12.59
N ILE A 13 -5.09 4.74 12.58
CA ILE A 13 -4.38 4.03 11.50
C ILE A 13 -5.08 4.25 10.15
N LYS A 14 -6.42 4.15 10.10
CA LYS A 14 -7.21 4.46 8.91
C LYS A 14 -6.96 5.89 8.42
N LYS A 15 -6.80 6.86 9.35
CA LYS A 15 -6.52 8.26 9.02
C LYS A 15 -5.13 8.43 8.41
N HIS A 16 -4.11 7.74 8.93
CA HIS A 16 -2.78 7.77 8.33
C HIS A 16 -2.77 7.22 6.90
N ILE A 17 -3.53 6.16 6.63
CA ILE A 17 -3.71 5.62 5.27
C ILE A 17 -4.42 6.62 4.38
N TYR A 18 -5.51 7.22 4.85
CA TYR A 18 -6.24 8.25 4.11
C TYR A 18 -5.32 9.43 3.74
N ASP A 19 -4.50 9.91 4.68
CA ASP A 19 -3.59 11.03 4.42
C ASP A 19 -2.49 10.67 3.41
N ASP A 20 -1.95 9.46 3.49
CA ASP A 20 -0.96 8.97 2.51
C ASP A 20 -1.55 8.85 1.11
N GLU A 21 -2.74 8.25 0.98
CA GLU A 21 -3.43 8.09 -0.31
C GLU A 21 -3.83 9.43 -0.95
N LEU A 22 -4.03 10.48 -0.14
CA LEU A 22 -4.34 11.84 -0.59
C LEU A 22 -3.11 12.75 -0.71
N SER A 23 -1.92 12.29 -0.31
CA SER A 23 -0.68 13.06 -0.46
C SER A 23 -0.22 13.17 -1.93
N GLY A 24 -0.69 12.26 -2.77
CA GLY A 24 -0.43 12.25 -4.21
C GLY A 24 -1.26 13.29 -4.99
N PRO A 25 -0.97 13.46 -6.30
CA PRO A 25 -1.77 14.33 -7.15
C PRO A 25 -3.22 13.85 -7.20
N LEU A 26 -4.15 14.77 -6.99
CA LEU A 26 -5.58 14.48 -7.11
C LEU A 26 -5.92 14.04 -8.54
N PRO A 27 -6.91 13.16 -8.72
CA PRO A 27 -7.50 12.92 -10.02
C PRO A 27 -7.93 14.25 -10.66
N GLY A 28 -7.50 14.51 -11.89
CA GLY A 28 -7.95 15.67 -12.64
C GLY A 28 -9.49 15.68 -12.74
N ALA A 29 -10.11 16.83 -12.53
CA ALA A 29 -11.57 16.96 -12.52
C ALA A 29 -12.22 16.41 -13.81
N ASP A 30 -11.53 16.58 -14.95
CA ASP A 30 -11.97 16.05 -16.25
C ASP A 30 -11.94 14.51 -16.30
N LYS A 31 -10.93 13.88 -15.68
CA LYS A 31 -10.85 12.41 -15.59
C LYS A 31 -12.02 11.87 -14.75
N THR A 32 -12.26 12.43 -13.58
CA THR A 32 -13.39 12.03 -12.71
C THR A 32 -14.72 12.17 -13.45
N ARG A 33 -14.94 13.33 -14.09
CA ARG A 33 -16.17 13.59 -14.86
C ARG A 33 -16.33 12.59 -16.02
N SER A 34 -15.27 12.33 -16.76
CA SER A 34 -15.27 11.36 -17.86
C SER A 34 -15.65 9.97 -17.36
N LEU A 35 -15.03 9.50 -16.28
CA LEU A 35 -15.34 8.19 -15.69
C LEU A 35 -16.80 8.09 -15.22
N CYS A 36 -17.33 9.13 -14.59
CA CYS A 36 -18.75 9.18 -14.20
C CYS A 36 -19.70 9.11 -15.39
N ASN A 37 -19.39 9.83 -16.47
CA ASN A 37 -20.21 9.87 -17.68
C ASN A 37 -20.19 8.55 -18.46
N GLN A 38 -19.05 7.85 -18.43
CA GLN A 38 -18.89 6.55 -19.10
C GLN A 38 -19.45 5.38 -18.28
N LEU A 39 -19.69 5.56 -16.98
CA LEU A 39 -20.25 4.53 -16.11
C LEU A 39 -21.72 4.26 -16.48
N ARG A 40 -21.99 3.05 -16.96
CA ARG A 40 -23.31 2.57 -17.36
C ARG A 40 -24.21 2.32 -16.15
N ALA A 41 -25.50 2.14 -16.42
CA ALA A 41 -26.52 1.93 -15.39
C ALA A 41 -26.37 0.61 -14.60
N ASP A 42 -25.62 -0.36 -15.14
CA ASP A 42 -25.29 -1.62 -14.49
C ASP A 42 -24.00 -1.59 -13.66
N GLY A 43 -23.29 -0.44 -13.62
CA GLY A 43 -22.03 -0.29 -12.91
C GLY A 43 -20.78 -0.68 -13.71
N THR A 44 -20.91 -0.87 -15.02
CA THR A 44 -19.79 -1.20 -15.91
C THR A 44 -19.26 0.00 -16.67
N TRP A 45 -17.99 -0.11 -17.11
CA TRP A 45 -17.44 0.72 -18.17
C TRP A 45 -17.31 -0.09 -19.46
N ALA A 46 -17.76 0.50 -20.58
CA ALA A 46 -17.85 -0.15 -21.89
C ALA A 46 -16.52 -0.67 -22.45
N ASP A 47 -15.44 0.00 -22.10
CA ASP A 47 -14.09 -0.20 -22.59
C ASP A 47 -13.30 -1.22 -21.76
N ILE A 48 -13.90 -1.79 -20.70
CA ILE A 48 -13.31 -2.87 -19.92
C ILE A 48 -13.87 -4.22 -20.40
N ASP A 49 -12.99 -5.10 -20.85
CA ASP A 49 -13.34 -6.51 -21.11
C ASP A 49 -13.41 -7.30 -19.81
N TYR A 50 -14.60 -7.35 -19.21
CA TYR A 50 -14.89 -8.08 -17.98
C TYR A 50 -14.79 -9.61 -18.09
N SER A 51 -14.76 -10.16 -19.32
CA SER A 51 -14.63 -11.60 -19.55
C SER A 51 -13.17 -12.07 -19.52
N SER A 52 -12.23 -11.13 -19.61
CA SER A 52 -10.80 -11.44 -19.72
C SER A 52 -10.27 -12.18 -18.50
N LYS A 53 -9.49 -13.23 -18.77
CA LYS A 53 -8.68 -13.97 -17.79
C LYS A 53 -7.18 -13.76 -17.97
N SER A 54 -6.77 -12.75 -18.72
CA SER A 54 -5.36 -12.50 -19.11
C SER A 54 -4.37 -12.55 -17.94
N ILE A 55 -3.22 -13.19 -18.17
CA ILE A 55 -2.16 -13.40 -17.17
C ILE A 55 -1.32 -12.14 -16.89
N SER A 56 -1.20 -11.23 -17.86
CA SER A 56 -0.34 -10.06 -17.77
C SER A 56 -1.15 -8.80 -17.44
N LEU A 57 -1.69 -8.16 -18.47
CA LEU A 57 -2.64 -7.06 -18.36
C LEU A 57 -4.02 -7.66 -18.20
N TRP A 58 -4.62 -7.50 -17.02
CA TRP A 58 -5.94 -8.03 -16.70
C TRP A 58 -6.98 -6.90 -16.63
N PRO A 59 -7.75 -6.67 -17.71
CA PRO A 59 -8.66 -5.53 -17.83
C PRO A 59 -9.66 -5.36 -16.68
N PRO A 60 -10.25 -6.43 -16.09
CA PRO A 60 -11.15 -6.24 -14.96
C PRO A 60 -10.52 -5.47 -13.79
N GLY A 61 -9.21 -5.60 -13.54
CA GLY A 61 -8.52 -4.86 -12.48
C GLY A 61 -8.67 -3.33 -12.60
N GLU A 62 -8.74 -2.80 -13.82
CA GLU A 62 -8.93 -1.36 -14.10
C GLU A 62 -10.25 -0.83 -13.50
N HIS A 63 -11.27 -1.70 -13.30
CA HIS A 63 -12.50 -1.30 -12.62
C HIS A 63 -12.20 -0.79 -11.20
N LEU A 64 -11.32 -1.47 -10.45
CA LEU A 64 -10.95 -1.05 -9.10
C LEU A 64 -10.10 0.23 -9.10
N ASP A 65 -9.26 0.42 -10.12
CA ASP A 65 -8.48 1.65 -10.27
C ASP A 65 -9.37 2.87 -10.57
N ARG A 66 -10.41 2.68 -11.40
CA ARG A 66 -11.44 3.70 -11.66
C ARG A 66 -12.29 3.97 -10.43
N LEU A 67 -12.70 2.92 -9.72
CA LEU A 67 -13.42 3.04 -8.45
C LEU A 67 -12.61 3.85 -7.44
N ARG A 68 -11.31 3.54 -7.26
CA ARG A 68 -10.41 4.31 -6.39
C ARG A 68 -10.32 5.77 -6.85
N THR A 69 -10.22 6.02 -8.16
CA THR A 69 -10.20 7.39 -8.72
C THR A 69 -11.45 8.19 -8.34
N LEU A 70 -12.64 7.59 -8.48
CA LEU A 70 -13.90 8.22 -8.08
C LEU A 70 -13.94 8.46 -6.55
N ILE A 71 -13.51 7.48 -5.75
CA ILE A 71 -13.49 7.58 -4.29
C ILE A 71 -12.55 8.70 -3.84
N VAL A 72 -11.31 8.78 -4.35
CA VAL A 72 -10.37 9.86 -4.01
C VAL A 72 -11.00 11.22 -4.33
N ALA A 73 -11.63 11.38 -5.50
CA ALA A 73 -12.31 12.63 -5.84
C ALA A 73 -13.52 12.94 -4.92
N TYR A 74 -14.18 11.95 -4.36
CA TYR A 74 -15.29 12.13 -3.43
C TYR A 74 -14.83 12.50 -2.01
N VAL A 75 -13.73 11.92 -1.54
CA VAL A 75 -13.25 12.11 -0.15
C VAL A 75 -12.22 13.22 0.01
N SER A 76 -11.62 13.73 -1.08
CA SER A 76 -10.60 14.78 -1.01
C SER A 76 -11.20 16.18 -0.89
N PRO A 77 -10.91 16.95 0.18
CA PRO A 77 -11.46 18.30 0.38
C PRO A 77 -11.13 19.30 -0.72
N GLN A 78 -10.04 19.09 -1.45
CA GLN A 78 -9.60 19.95 -2.55
C GLN A 78 -10.24 19.57 -3.90
N SER A 79 -10.99 18.46 -3.98
CA SER A 79 -11.68 18.03 -5.19
C SER A 79 -12.94 18.85 -5.43
N ALA A 80 -13.20 19.21 -6.69
CA ALA A 80 -14.47 19.84 -7.09
C ALA A 80 -15.68 18.93 -6.81
N SER A 81 -15.49 17.61 -6.72
CA SER A 81 -16.53 16.63 -6.45
C SER A 81 -16.60 16.17 -4.99
N TYR A 82 -15.92 16.87 -4.09
CA TYR A 82 -15.89 16.55 -2.66
C TYR A 82 -17.31 16.41 -2.09
N GLN A 83 -17.59 15.26 -1.47
CA GLN A 83 -18.86 14.94 -0.79
C GLN A 83 -20.11 15.01 -1.68
N GLN A 84 -19.99 15.03 -3.02
CA GLN A 84 -21.16 15.15 -3.90
C GLN A 84 -21.96 13.86 -3.98
N LYS A 85 -23.27 13.95 -3.74
CA LYS A 85 -24.19 12.80 -3.78
C LYS A 85 -24.15 12.03 -5.09
N LEU A 86 -24.13 12.76 -6.22
CA LEU A 86 -24.08 12.14 -7.54
C LEU A 86 -22.84 11.25 -7.74
N LEU A 87 -21.68 11.67 -7.21
CA LEU A 87 -20.45 10.89 -7.28
C LEU A 87 -20.52 9.68 -6.34
N TYR A 88 -21.08 9.86 -5.14
CA TYR A 88 -21.33 8.76 -4.20
C TYR A 88 -22.21 7.66 -4.81
N ASP A 89 -23.31 8.03 -5.48
CA ASP A 89 -24.21 7.06 -6.13
C ASP A 89 -23.48 6.27 -7.23
N LYS A 90 -22.58 6.91 -7.98
CA LYS A 90 -21.73 6.26 -8.99
C LYS A 90 -20.71 5.30 -8.35
N ILE A 91 -20.12 5.68 -7.22
CA ILE A 91 -19.21 4.83 -6.43
C ILE A 91 -19.94 3.57 -5.97
N LEU A 92 -21.13 3.71 -5.40
CA LEU A 92 -21.95 2.56 -4.96
C LEU A 92 -22.26 1.63 -6.13
N LEU A 93 -22.65 2.19 -7.28
CA LEU A 93 -23.02 1.40 -8.44
C LEU A 93 -21.84 0.57 -8.97
N ALA A 94 -20.66 1.18 -9.12
CA ALA A 94 -19.45 0.47 -9.53
C ALA A 94 -19.03 -0.59 -8.49
N ALA A 95 -18.98 -0.21 -7.21
CA ALA A 95 -18.64 -1.13 -6.13
C ALA A 95 -19.59 -2.34 -6.04
N GLN A 96 -20.90 -2.12 -6.24
CA GLN A 96 -21.90 -3.19 -6.29
C GLN A 96 -21.67 -4.14 -7.45
N TYR A 97 -21.32 -3.62 -8.63
CA TYR A 97 -21.00 -4.46 -9.77
C TYR A 97 -19.78 -5.36 -9.47
N TRP A 98 -18.71 -4.80 -8.89
CA TRP A 98 -17.54 -5.60 -8.49
C TRP A 98 -17.90 -6.69 -7.46
N ALA A 99 -18.65 -6.33 -6.43
CA ALA A 99 -19.08 -7.25 -5.37
C ALA A 99 -19.87 -8.45 -5.90
N ASN A 100 -20.64 -8.27 -6.98
CA ASN A 100 -21.53 -9.30 -7.52
C ASN A 100 -20.86 -10.30 -8.46
N ASN A 101 -19.66 -10.00 -9.00
CA ASN A 101 -19.15 -10.72 -10.18
C ASN A 101 -17.84 -11.50 -9.98
N CYS A 102 -17.28 -11.53 -8.76
CA CYS A 102 -16.10 -12.35 -8.37
C CYS A 102 -15.08 -12.56 -9.51
N PHE A 103 -14.51 -11.46 -10.01
CA PHE A 103 -13.59 -11.51 -11.14
C PHE A 103 -12.29 -12.24 -10.78
N GLU A 104 -11.76 -13.00 -11.73
CA GLU A 104 -10.49 -13.71 -11.57
C GLU A 104 -9.66 -13.61 -12.86
N SER A 105 -8.34 -13.51 -12.70
CA SER A 105 -7.31 -13.67 -13.73
C SER A 105 -6.74 -15.09 -13.68
N SER A 106 -6.15 -15.56 -14.78
CA SER A 106 -5.27 -16.73 -14.77
C SER A 106 -3.95 -16.49 -14.00
N ASN A 107 -3.62 -15.24 -13.67
CA ASN A 107 -2.51 -14.90 -12.78
C ASN A 107 -3.00 -14.76 -11.34
N TRP A 108 -2.53 -15.65 -10.46
CA TRP A 108 -2.83 -15.64 -9.04
C TRP A 108 -2.52 -14.31 -8.37
N TRP A 109 -1.51 -13.56 -8.84
CA TRP A 109 -1.11 -12.27 -8.25
C TRP A 109 -2.24 -11.24 -8.31
N HIS A 110 -3.00 -11.17 -9.41
CA HIS A 110 -4.16 -10.26 -9.51
C HIS A 110 -5.25 -10.64 -8.50
N ASN A 111 -5.42 -11.94 -8.26
CA ASN A 111 -6.48 -12.48 -7.42
C ASN A 111 -6.15 -12.41 -5.93
N GLU A 112 -4.92 -12.77 -5.55
CA GLU A 112 -4.48 -12.89 -4.16
C GLU A 112 -3.84 -11.60 -3.62
N ILE A 113 -3.41 -10.66 -4.48
CA ILE A 113 -2.70 -9.46 -4.07
C ILE A 113 -3.39 -8.19 -4.58
N ALA A 114 -3.46 -8.00 -5.89
CA ALA A 114 -3.84 -6.71 -6.45
C ALA A 114 -5.28 -6.32 -6.10
N SER A 115 -6.23 -7.21 -6.38
CA SER A 115 -7.66 -6.94 -6.15
C SER A 115 -7.98 -6.80 -4.67
N PRO A 116 -7.54 -7.71 -3.76
CA PRO A 116 -7.75 -7.55 -2.32
C PRO A 116 -7.20 -6.24 -1.77
N LYS A 117 -5.98 -5.83 -2.17
CA LYS A 117 -5.38 -4.55 -1.74
C LYS A 117 -6.21 -3.36 -2.23
N ALA A 118 -6.59 -3.35 -3.51
CA ALA A 118 -7.35 -2.25 -4.09
C ALA A 118 -8.75 -2.11 -3.47
N ILE A 119 -9.44 -3.23 -3.19
CA ILE A 119 -10.70 -3.22 -2.42
C ILE A 119 -10.46 -2.64 -1.03
N GLY A 120 -9.43 -3.10 -0.32
CA GLY A 120 -9.12 -2.63 1.03
C GLY A 120 -8.89 -1.13 1.11
N VAL A 121 -8.11 -0.56 0.19
CA VAL A 121 -7.89 0.89 0.10
C VAL A 121 -9.20 1.64 -0.18
N CYS A 122 -10.00 1.17 -1.15
CA CYS A 122 -11.29 1.79 -1.46
C CYS A 122 -12.22 1.85 -0.24
N LEU A 123 -12.35 0.74 0.50
CA LEU A 123 -13.19 0.66 1.69
C LEU A 123 -12.68 1.54 2.83
N ILE A 124 -11.36 1.62 3.04
CA ILE A 124 -10.76 2.51 4.05
C ILE A 124 -11.01 3.98 3.71
N LEU A 125 -10.76 4.39 2.46
CA LEU A 125 -11.00 5.77 2.02
C LEU A 125 -12.45 6.18 2.23
N MET A 126 -13.40 5.30 1.88
CA MET A 126 -14.83 5.56 2.05
C MET A 126 -15.27 5.73 3.51
N LYS A 127 -14.46 5.37 4.51
CA LYS A 127 -14.74 5.69 5.92
C LYS A 127 -14.69 7.20 6.20
N PHE A 128 -14.04 7.98 5.33
CA PHE A 128 -13.88 9.45 5.45
C PHE A 128 -14.88 10.25 4.60
N GLY A 129 -15.75 9.58 3.83
CA GLY A 129 -16.88 10.21 3.17
C GLY A 129 -18.02 10.53 4.14
N LYS A 130 -18.83 11.54 3.80
CA LYS A 130 -20.07 11.91 4.51
C LYS A 130 -21.06 10.75 4.47
N GLU A 131 -21.28 10.20 3.29
CA GLU A 131 -21.94 8.92 3.08
C GLU A 131 -20.88 7.81 2.91
N LYS A 132 -21.09 6.69 3.61
CA LYS A 132 -20.19 5.54 3.67
C LYS A 132 -20.73 4.41 2.80
N ILE A 133 -19.88 3.43 2.45
CA ILE A 133 -20.37 2.18 1.85
C ILE A 133 -21.30 1.49 2.87
N PRO A 134 -22.56 1.12 2.50
CA PRO A 134 -23.45 0.43 3.41
C PRO A 134 -22.92 -0.97 3.71
N THR A 135 -23.19 -1.49 4.92
CA THR A 135 -22.71 -2.82 5.36
C THR A 135 -23.09 -3.93 4.39
N THR A 136 -24.28 -3.85 3.78
CA THR A 136 -24.76 -4.82 2.78
C THR A 136 -23.86 -4.94 1.54
N LEU A 137 -23.09 -3.89 1.23
CA LEU A 137 -22.10 -3.87 0.15
C LEU A 137 -20.67 -4.05 0.66
N GLU A 138 -20.35 -3.53 1.86
CA GLU A 138 -19.03 -3.69 2.46
C GLU A 138 -18.71 -5.16 2.77
N THR A 139 -19.66 -5.92 3.32
CA THR A 139 -19.46 -7.33 3.65
C THR A 139 -19.03 -8.19 2.45
N PRO A 140 -19.76 -8.21 1.31
CA PRO A 140 -19.33 -9.01 0.17
C PRO A 140 -17.99 -8.54 -0.43
N LEU A 141 -17.69 -7.24 -0.41
CA LEU A 141 -16.37 -6.74 -0.83
C LEU A 141 -15.24 -7.24 0.08
N VAL A 142 -15.45 -7.25 1.40
CA VAL A 142 -14.49 -7.81 2.35
C VAL A 142 -14.31 -9.32 2.16
N GLU A 143 -15.36 -10.07 1.84
CA GLU A 143 -15.26 -11.49 1.51
C GLU A 143 -14.38 -11.73 0.28
N LEU A 144 -14.48 -10.89 -0.76
CA LEU A 144 -13.62 -10.99 -1.95
C LEU A 144 -12.13 -10.75 -1.63
N MET A 145 -11.80 -10.08 -0.53
CA MET A 145 -10.42 -9.89 -0.06
C MET A 145 -9.84 -11.14 0.63
N LYS A 146 -10.64 -12.16 0.96
CA LYS A 146 -10.18 -13.38 1.65
C LYS A 146 -9.51 -14.37 0.67
N ARG A 147 -8.38 -13.96 0.12
CA ARG A 147 -7.56 -14.71 -0.83
C ARG A 147 -6.09 -14.68 -0.42
N GLY A 148 -5.31 -15.66 -0.87
CA GLY A 148 -3.90 -15.78 -0.55
C GLY A 148 -3.63 -16.13 0.92
N ASP A 149 -2.41 -16.61 1.19
CA ASP A 149 -1.94 -16.88 2.54
C ASP A 149 -0.51 -16.34 2.69
N PRO A 150 -0.27 -15.30 3.52
CA PRO A 150 1.06 -14.72 3.66
C PRO A 150 2.04 -15.73 4.27
N TYR A 151 1.60 -16.70 5.07
CA TYR A 151 2.46 -17.68 5.72
C TYR A 151 3.08 -18.67 4.72
N THR A 152 2.48 -18.85 3.54
CA THR A 152 2.98 -19.73 2.47
C THR A 152 3.83 -19.02 1.43
N LYS A 153 3.99 -17.69 1.52
CA LYS A 153 4.79 -16.88 0.59
C LYS A 153 6.06 -16.33 1.27
N THR A 154 6.96 -15.83 0.44
CA THR A 154 8.22 -15.17 0.84
C THR A 154 8.34 -13.79 0.20
N GLY A 155 9.26 -12.96 0.73
CA GLY A 155 9.63 -11.67 0.14
C GLY A 155 8.45 -10.72 -0.09
N ALA A 156 8.46 -10.00 -1.21
CA ALA A 156 7.44 -9.02 -1.56
C ALA A 156 6.01 -9.60 -1.60
N ASN A 157 5.84 -10.82 -2.10
CA ASN A 157 4.52 -11.46 -2.18
C ASN A 157 3.91 -11.68 -0.78
N LYS A 158 4.74 -12.07 0.20
CA LYS A 158 4.32 -12.20 1.59
C LYS A 158 3.82 -10.87 2.15
N SER A 159 4.62 -9.82 2.00
CA SER A 159 4.27 -8.48 2.48
C SER A 159 3.02 -7.93 1.78
N ASP A 160 2.86 -8.18 0.48
CA ASP A 160 1.70 -7.73 -0.28
C ASP A 160 0.40 -8.44 0.14
N ILE A 161 0.44 -9.75 0.38
CA ILE A 161 -0.71 -10.48 0.93
C ILE A 161 -1.01 -9.99 2.36
N ALA A 162 0.02 -9.85 3.19
CA ALA A 162 -0.14 -9.33 4.55
C ALA A 162 -0.72 -7.91 4.56
N MET A 163 -0.49 -7.10 3.52
CA MET A 163 -1.06 -5.76 3.41
C MET A 163 -2.59 -5.77 3.26
N HIS A 164 -3.18 -6.67 2.46
CA HIS A 164 -4.63 -6.73 2.42
C HIS A 164 -5.24 -7.41 3.66
N TYR A 165 -4.48 -8.26 4.37
CA TYR A 165 -4.85 -8.70 5.72
C TYR A 165 -4.92 -7.51 6.68
N PHE A 166 -3.92 -6.63 6.65
CA PHE A 166 -3.88 -5.39 7.42
C PHE A 166 -5.09 -4.51 7.10
N TYR A 167 -5.38 -4.23 5.82
CA TYR A 167 -6.57 -3.45 5.45
C TYR A 167 -7.88 -4.10 5.91
N ARG A 168 -8.02 -5.42 5.73
CA ARG A 168 -9.20 -6.15 6.20
C ARG A 168 -9.36 -6.05 7.71
N ALA A 169 -8.27 -6.16 8.47
CA ALA A 169 -8.28 -5.98 9.91
C ALA A 169 -8.76 -4.57 10.32
N LEU A 170 -8.36 -3.52 9.61
CA LEU A 170 -8.80 -2.15 9.89
C LEU A 170 -10.27 -1.89 9.55
N ILE A 171 -10.77 -2.54 8.49
CA ILE A 171 -12.17 -2.45 8.06
C ILE A 171 -13.07 -3.17 9.07
N LEU A 172 -12.66 -4.37 9.51
CA LEU A 172 -13.39 -5.20 10.46
C LEU A 172 -13.14 -4.82 11.93
N GLU A 173 -12.15 -3.98 12.20
CA GLU A 173 -11.65 -3.66 13.54
C GLU A 173 -11.26 -4.92 14.33
N ASP A 174 -10.58 -5.85 13.64
CA ASP A 174 -10.15 -7.16 14.15
C ASP A 174 -8.69 -7.10 14.61
N GLU A 175 -8.49 -7.07 15.93
CA GLU A 175 -7.16 -6.98 16.56
C GLU A 175 -6.28 -8.21 16.32
N ASN A 176 -6.87 -9.40 16.25
CA ASN A 176 -6.12 -10.64 16.03
C ASN A 176 -5.61 -10.70 14.58
N LEU A 177 -6.48 -10.33 13.63
CA LEU A 177 -6.09 -10.24 12.23
C LEU A 177 -5.04 -9.13 12.02
N LEU A 178 -5.18 -8.00 12.73
CA LEU A 178 -4.19 -6.92 12.68
C LEU A 178 -2.83 -7.38 13.22
N ALA A 179 -2.81 -8.06 14.37
CA ALA A 179 -1.59 -8.63 14.94
C ALA A 179 -0.91 -9.61 13.98
N ALA A 180 -1.68 -10.53 13.38
CA ALA A 180 -1.15 -11.47 12.37
C ALA A 180 -0.62 -10.74 11.13
N ALA A 181 -1.33 -9.72 10.64
CA ALA A 181 -0.87 -8.93 9.50
C ALA A 181 0.44 -8.19 9.81
N MET A 182 0.54 -7.56 10.99
CA MET A 182 1.72 -6.82 11.44
C MET A 182 2.94 -7.74 11.64
N GLU A 183 2.73 -8.94 12.18
CA GLU A 183 3.78 -9.96 12.27
C GLU A 183 4.39 -10.25 10.88
N GLN A 184 3.54 -10.48 9.89
CA GLN A 184 3.98 -10.83 8.53
C GLN A 184 4.55 -9.63 7.77
N LEU A 185 4.02 -8.42 7.96
CA LEU A 185 4.50 -7.18 7.33
C LEU A 185 5.88 -6.76 7.84
N LEU A 186 6.14 -6.94 9.14
CA LEU A 186 7.41 -6.56 9.77
C LEU A 186 8.41 -7.74 9.84
N PHE A 187 8.05 -8.91 9.32
CA PHE A 187 8.87 -10.13 9.39
C PHE A 187 10.26 -9.95 8.81
N SER A 188 10.41 -9.16 7.75
CA SER A 188 11.71 -8.92 7.11
C SER A 188 12.65 -8.02 7.90
N ILE A 189 12.19 -7.35 8.97
CA ILE A 189 13.03 -6.50 9.83
C ILE A 189 13.79 -7.37 10.85
N GLN A 190 14.64 -8.23 10.33
CA GLN A 190 15.50 -9.10 11.12
C GLN A 190 16.81 -9.36 10.38
N LEU A 191 17.87 -9.61 11.15
CA LEU A 191 19.17 -9.99 10.60
C LEU A 191 19.15 -11.46 10.21
N VAL A 192 19.73 -11.78 9.06
CA VAL A 192 19.98 -13.13 8.58
C VAL A 192 21.46 -13.31 8.26
N ASN A 193 21.90 -14.56 8.11
CA ASN A 193 23.29 -14.91 7.78
C ASN A 193 23.35 -15.68 6.46
N GLY A 194 23.79 -15.02 5.39
CA GLY A 194 23.97 -15.61 4.06
C GLY A 194 22.67 -15.98 3.33
N LYS A 195 21.52 -15.68 3.93
CA LYS A 195 20.18 -15.87 3.35
C LYS A 195 19.65 -14.56 2.79
N GLU A 196 18.56 -14.61 2.04
CA GLU A 196 17.89 -13.40 1.55
C GLU A 196 17.40 -12.52 2.71
N GLY A 197 17.60 -11.21 2.59
CA GLY A 197 17.23 -10.22 3.60
C GLY A 197 18.41 -9.37 4.08
N LEU A 198 18.20 -8.71 5.22
CA LEU A 198 19.18 -7.84 5.86
C LEU A 198 20.27 -8.66 6.57
N GLN A 199 21.53 -8.45 6.21
CA GLN A 199 22.67 -9.17 6.79
C GLN A 199 23.22 -8.47 8.04
N TYR A 200 24.06 -9.17 8.82
CA TYR A 200 24.70 -8.63 10.02
C TYR A 200 25.65 -7.43 9.78
N ASP A 201 26.17 -7.28 8.56
CA ASP A 201 26.93 -6.12 8.11
C ASP A 201 26.05 -5.02 7.48
N PHE A 202 24.72 -5.18 7.58
CA PHE A 202 23.68 -4.34 6.97
C PHE A 202 23.66 -4.33 5.44
N SER A 203 24.38 -5.23 4.77
CA SER A 203 24.11 -5.51 3.35
C SER A 203 22.72 -6.15 3.18
N TYR A 204 22.17 -6.10 1.97
CA TYR A 204 20.88 -6.72 1.65
C TYR A 204 21.04 -7.71 0.50
N LEU A 205 20.60 -8.95 0.70
CA LEU A 205 20.69 -10.03 -0.29
C LEU A 205 19.30 -10.44 -0.80
N GLN A 206 19.20 -10.77 -2.08
CA GLN A 206 17.99 -11.35 -2.67
C GLN A 206 18.35 -12.21 -3.90
N HIS A 207 17.56 -13.25 -4.19
CA HIS A 207 17.82 -14.26 -5.23
C HIS A 207 19.04 -15.10 -4.88
N GLY A 208 19.07 -15.60 -3.63
CA GLY A 208 20.26 -16.20 -3.03
C GLY A 208 21.27 -15.15 -2.54
N PRO A 209 22.58 -15.40 -2.61
CA PRO A 209 23.61 -14.51 -2.06
C PRO A 209 23.97 -13.35 -3.01
N GLN A 210 23.02 -12.84 -3.78
CA GLN A 210 23.23 -11.68 -4.66
C GLN A 210 23.02 -10.37 -3.89
N LEU A 211 24.01 -9.49 -3.94
CA LEU A 211 23.93 -8.13 -3.38
C LEU A 211 22.84 -7.33 -4.11
N TYR A 212 21.82 -6.89 -3.36
CA TYR A 212 20.59 -6.32 -3.92
C TYR A 212 20.03 -5.14 -3.11
N ILE A 213 20.92 -4.31 -2.55
CA ILE A 213 20.59 -3.15 -1.69
C ILE A 213 19.64 -2.19 -2.39
N ALA A 214 19.91 -1.81 -3.64
CA ALA A 214 19.13 -0.81 -4.36
C ALA A 214 17.95 -1.37 -5.15
N GLY A 215 17.69 -2.68 -5.10
CA GLY A 215 16.49 -3.25 -5.69
C GLY A 215 15.55 -3.76 -4.62
N TYR A 216 15.71 -5.02 -4.20
CA TYR A 216 14.83 -5.56 -3.17
C TYR A 216 15.04 -4.93 -1.79
N GLY A 217 16.25 -4.43 -1.48
CA GLY A 217 16.47 -3.61 -0.30
C GLY A 217 15.74 -2.26 -0.36
N GLU A 218 15.66 -1.63 -1.53
CA GLU A 218 14.86 -0.42 -1.75
C GLU A 218 13.36 -0.71 -1.56
N GLU A 219 12.86 -1.81 -2.12
CA GLU A 219 11.46 -2.21 -1.95
C GLU A 219 11.13 -2.54 -0.48
N PHE A 220 12.08 -3.15 0.24
CA PHE A 220 12.01 -3.32 1.70
C PHE A 220 11.85 -1.97 2.41
N LEU A 221 12.70 -0.97 2.09
CA LEU A 221 12.64 0.36 2.70
C LEU A 221 11.29 1.05 2.41
N LYS A 222 10.83 1.03 1.16
CA LYS A 222 9.56 1.65 0.74
C LYS A 222 8.36 1.01 1.43
N GLY A 223 8.26 -0.32 1.37
CA GLY A 223 7.13 -1.05 1.91
C GLY A 223 7.03 -0.90 3.43
N ILE A 224 8.15 -1.05 4.14
CA ILE A 224 8.15 -1.07 5.59
C ILE A 224 8.03 0.33 6.19
N SER A 225 8.70 1.34 5.63
CA SER A 225 8.50 2.72 6.10
C SER A 225 7.04 3.14 6.00
N LYS A 226 6.34 2.75 4.91
CA LYS A 226 4.90 3.00 4.76
C LYS A 226 4.08 2.31 5.86
N VAL A 227 4.33 1.03 6.15
CA VAL A 227 3.64 0.32 7.25
C VAL A 227 3.92 0.95 8.60
N MET A 228 5.18 1.23 8.92
CA MET A 228 5.58 1.87 10.18
C MET A 228 4.91 3.23 10.34
N ALA A 229 4.84 4.02 9.28
CA ALA A 229 4.13 5.29 9.29
C ALA A 229 2.63 5.12 9.54
N TYR A 230 1.97 4.09 8.99
CA TYR A 230 0.55 3.85 9.24
C TYR A 230 0.24 3.56 10.70
N VAL A 231 1.11 2.81 11.38
CA VAL A 231 0.91 2.41 12.78
C VAL A 231 1.56 3.33 13.81
N ARG A 232 2.22 4.41 13.39
CA ARG A 232 2.85 5.39 14.30
C ARG A 232 1.84 5.93 15.31
N GLU A 233 2.33 6.28 16.50
CA GLU A 233 1.51 6.84 17.59
C GLU A 233 0.30 5.95 17.97
N THR A 234 0.44 4.63 17.80
CA THR A 234 -0.55 3.63 18.20
C THR A 234 0.14 2.49 18.98
N PRO A 235 -0.62 1.63 19.69
CA PRO A 235 -0.05 0.43 20.31
C PRO A 235 0.62 -0.55 19.33
N TYR A 236 0.39 -0.40 18.02
CA TYR A 236 1.02 -1.20 16.97
C TYR A 236 2.28 -0.56 16.38
N ALA A 237 2.74 0.56 16.93
CA ALA A 237 4.00 1.19 16.54
C ALA A 237 5.16 0.18 16.64
N VAL A 238 6.10 0.26 15.69
CA VAL A 238 7.24 -0.64 15.62
C VAL A 238 8.09 -0.53 16.90
N ASP A 239 8.57 -1.67 17.40
CA ASP A 239 9.47 -1.67 18.55
C ASP A 239 10.85 -1.09 18.20
N GLN A 240 11.55 -0.55 19.21
CA GLN A 240 12.82 0.13 19.02
C GLN A 240 13.88 -0.75 18.34
N LYS A 241 13.89 -2.06 18.63
CA LYS A 241 14.88 -2.98 18.06
C LYS A 241 14.71 -3.12 16.56
N LYS A 242 13.47 -3.28 16.08
CA LYS A 242 13.17 -3.31 14.64
C LYS A 242 13.44 -1.95 13.99
N LEU A 243 13.04 -0.85 14.65
CA LEU A 243 13.30 0.49 14.16
C LEU A 243 14.80 0.75 13.97
N ASP A 244 15.63 0.38 14.95
CA ASP A 244 17.08 0.51 14.87
C ASP A 244 17.67 -0.29 13.70
N LEU A 245 17.20 -1.52 13.45
CA LEU A 245 17.66 -2.31 12.30
C LEU A 245 17.31 -1.64 10.97
N PHE A 246 16.09 -1.13 10.84
CA PHE A 246 15.62 -0.42 9.65
C PHE A 246 16.45 0.85 9.42
N GLU A 247 16.62 1.65 10.46
CA GLU A 247 17.34 2.92 10.39
C GLU A 247 18.82 2.72 10.07
N ARG A 248 19.48 1.74 10.68
CA ARG A 248 20.88 1.44 10.38
C ARG A 248 21.05 0.99 8.93
N PHE A 249 20.15 0.16 8.41
CA PHE A 249 20.17 -0.17 6.98
C PHE A 249 20.05 1.10 6.11
N LEU A 250 19.10 1.98 6.44
CA LEU A 250 18.88 3.22 5.69
C LEU A 250 20.09 4.16 5.78
N THR A 251 20.60 4.46 6.98
CA THR A 251 21.63 5.49 7.20
C THR A 251 23.05 5.01 7.02
N GLU A 252 23.34 3.74 7.32
CA GLU A 252 24.70 3.19 7.25
C GLU A 252 24.96 2.47 5.91
N THR A 253 23.91 2.03 5.20
CA THR A 253 24.08 1.27 3.94
C THR A 253 23.43 1.96 2.74
N TYR A 254 22.12 2.23 2.76
CA TYR A 254 21.39 2.67 1.57
C TYR A 254 21.69 4.12 1.16
N LEU A 255 21.62 5.07 2.09
CA LEU A 255 21.90 6.49 1.78
C LEU A 255 23.37 6.74 1.39
N PRO A 256 24.38 6.15 2.08
CA PRO A 256 25.79 6.39 1.74
C PRO A 256 26.22 5.95 0.33
N ILE A 257 25.48 5.04 -0.30
CA ILE A 257 25.79 4.56 -1.67
C ILE A 257 25.13 5.41 -2.77
N ILE A 258 24.42 6.48 -2.40
CA ILE A 258 23.89 7.47 -3.35
C ILE A 258 24.92 8.59 -3.54
N ARG A 259 25.26 8.88 -4.79
CA ARG A 259 26.13 9.98 -5.21
C ARG A 259 25.33 10.99 -6.03
N SER A 260 25.13 12.19 -5.49
CA SER A 260 24.16 13.16 -6.01
C SER A 260 22.77 12.51 -6.08
N ARG A 261 22.23 12.27 -7.27
CA ARG A 261 20.95 11.57 -7.48
C ARG A 261 21.09 10.15 -8.00
N TYR A 262 22.30 9.59 -8.05
CA TYR A 262 22.54 8.28 -8.65
C TYR A 262 23.02 7.26 -7.62
N ILE A 263 22.44 6.08 -7.62
CA ILE A 263 22.91 4.95 -6.79
C ILE A 263 23.92 4.09 -7.56
N ASP A 264 24.81 3.40 -6.84
CA ASP A 264 25.75 2.45 -7.42
C ASP A 264 25.02 1.34 -8.21
N PHE A 265 25.46 1.03 -9.42
CA PHE A 265 24.82 0.03 -10.27
C PHE A 265 25.03 -1.41 -9.78
N ASN A 266 26.11 -1.69 -9.04
CA ASN A 266 26.45 -3.04 -8.58
C ASN A 266 25.45 -3.60 -7.57
N VAL A 267 24.64 -2.73 -6.95
CA VAL A 267 23.68 -3.12 -5.92
C VAL A 267 22.25 -3.30 -6.43
N HIS A 268 22.04 -3.25 -7.74
CA HIS A 268 20.71 -3.31 -8.38
C HIS A 268 20.39 -4.66 -9.04
N GLY A 269 21.33 -5.60 -9.04
CA GLY A 269 21.19 -6.88 -9.73
C GLY A 269 20.70 -6.72 -11.18
N ARG A 270 19.66 -7.45 -11.58
CA ARG A 270 19.07 -7.33 -12.93
C ARG A 270 18.37 -6.00 -13.20
N GLY A 271 18.12 -5.22 -12.15
CA GLY A 271 17.42 -3.93 -12.25
C GLY A 271 18.17 -2.92 -13.12
N ILE A 272 19.49 -3.05 -13.26
CA ILE A 272 20.34 -2.22 -14.13
C ILE A 272 19.88 -2.16 -15.60
N SER A 273 19.11 -3.16 -16.06
CA SER A 273 18.56 -3.21 -17.43
C SER A 273 17.39 -2.25 -17.65
N ARG A 274 16.83 -1.67 -16.58
CA ARG A 274 15.66 -0.79 -16.64
C ARG A 274 16.12 0.65 -16.91
N PRO A 275 15.47 1.37 -17.85
CA PRO A 275 15.76 2.78 -18.09
C PRO A 275 15.68 3.61 -16.81
N ASN A 276 16.68 4.47 -16.59
CA ASN A 276 16.77 5.44 -15.48
C ASN A 276 16.75 4.85 -14.06
N ILE A 277 16.95 3.55 -13.88
CA ILE A 277 16.79 2.89 -12.57
C ILE A 277 17.77 3.39 -11.48
N LEU A 278 18.91 3.94 -11.91
CA LEU A 278 19.92 4.47 -11.01
C LEU A 278 19.55 5.84 -10.47
N GLU A 279 18.64 6.57 -11.14
CA GLU A 279 18.19 7.89 -10.68
C GLU A 279 17.25 7.74 -9.47
N LYS A 280 17.64 8.35 -8.36
CA LYS A 280 17.03 8.24 -7.05
C LYS A 280 16.32 9.53 -6.68
N THR A 281 15.05 9.59 -7.06
CA THR A 281 14.15 10.74 -6.82
C THR A 281 13.02 10.44 -5.85
N GLN A 282 12.90 9.20 -5.38
CA GLN A 282 11.75 8.73 -4.57
C GLN A 282 12.10 8.55 -3.10
N GLU A 283 13.40 8.62 -2.76
CA GLU A 283 13.98 8.49 -1.43
C GLU A 283 13.47 9.56 -0.49
N THR A 284 13.11 10.72 -1.02
CA THR A 284 12.50 11.81 -0.25
C THR A 284 11.23 11.35 0.46
N ALA A 285 10.44 10.45 -0.14
CA ALA A 285 9.24 9.91 0.49
C ALA A 285 9.60 9.06 1.72
N ILE A 286 10.62 8.20 1.62
CA ILE A 286 11.10 7.38 2.76
C ILE A 286 11.55 8.30 3.89
N LEU A 287 12.37 9.31 3.60
CA LEU A 287 12.86 10.26 4.59
C LEU A 287 11.73 11.07 5.24
N GLN A 288 10.72 11.47 4.46
CA GLN A 288 9.53 12.13 4.99
C GLN A 288 8.74 11.21 5.94
N GLN A 289 8.59 9.93 5.62
CA GLN A 289 7.97 8.96 6.52
C GLN A 289 8.81 8.80 7.79
N MET A 290 10.14 8.73 7.70
CA MET A 290 11.01 8.62 8.87
C MET A 290 10.90 9.81 9.83
N LYS A 291 10.64 11.01 9.32
CA LYS A 291 10.35 12.19 10.17
C LYS A 291 9.07 12.05 10.99
N LEU A 292 8.10 11.28 10.50
CA LEU A 292 6.86 10.97 11.22
C LEU A 292 7.05 9.79 12.19
N ILE A 293 7.89 8.82 11.83
CA ILE A 293 8.12 7.59 12.60
C ILE A 293 9.06 7.84 13.79
N ASP A 294 10.18 8.52 13.56
CA ASP A 294 11.14 8.93 14.61
C ASP A 294 11.42 10.44 14.55
N PRO A 295 10.52 11.27 15.11
CA PRO A 295 10.71 12.71 15.17
C PRO A 295 11.95 13.14 15.97
N ALA A 296 12.45 12.31 16.89
CA ALA A 296 13.62 12.64 17.70
C ALA A 296 14.90 12.70 16.85
N LYS A 297 14.95 11.95 15.74
CA LYS A 297 16.05 11.96 14.76
C LYS A 297 15.82 12.90 13.56
N ASN A 298 14.87 13.82 13.64
CA ASN A 298 14.58 14.76 12.54
C ASN A 298 15.80 15.55 12.02
N ALA A 299 16.79 15.83 12.85
CA ALA A 299 18.03 16.46 12.40
C ALA A 299 18.80 15.58 11.38
N VAL A 300 18.82 14.26 11.60
CA VAL A 300 19.43 13.27 10.68
C VAL A 300 18.65 13.24 9.36
N TRP A 301 17.32 13.17 9.44
CA TRP A 301 16.45 13.08 8.26
C TRP A 301 16.47 14.36 7.42
N ASN A 302 16.49 15.53 8.06
CA ASN A 302 16.63 16.80 7.36
C ASN A 302 17.99 16.94 6.67
N LYS A 303 19.07 16.45 7.30
CA LYS A 303 20.40 16.45 6.68
C LYS A 303 20.45 15.53 5.45
N ALA A 304 19.77 14.38 5.49
CA ALA A 304 19.71 13.46 4.35
C ALA A 304 18.85 13.99 3.19
N LEU A 305 17.92 14.91 3.45
CA LEU A 305 17.07 15.55 2.44
C LEU A 305 17.75 16.74 1.73
N ALA A 306 18.77 17.34 2.36
CA ALA A 306 19.46 18.53 1.88
C ALA A 306 20.54 18.19 0.85
#